data_AF-A0AAV9EAQ0-F1
#
_entry.id   AF-A0AAV9EAQ0-F1
#
_cell.length_a   1.000
_cell.length_b   1.000
_cell.length_c   1.000
_cell.angle_alpha   90.00
_cell.angle_beta   90.00
_cell.angle_gamma   90.00
#
_symmetry.space_group_name_H-M   'P 1'
#
loop_
_entity.id
_entity.type
_entity.pdbx_description
1 polymer ?
#
loop_
_entity_poly.entity_id
_entity_poly.type
_entity_poly.pdbx_seq_one_letter_code
_entity_poly.pdbx_strand_id
1 'polypeptide(L)' 'MGGGQKQPMAQAVAAVVNGDKAAFYNCGFVGIQDTLFDGNGRHFYLNRYIEGATDFIFGFAKTVFEVK' A
#
# COMPACT_ATOMS: atom_id res chain seq x y z
N MET A 1 -30.48 -16.82 -18.27
CA MET A 1 -29.13 -16.66 -17.69
C MET A 1 -29.10 -15.31 -16.99
N GLY A 2 -28.83 -15.27 -15.68
CA GLY A 2 -28.74 -14.00 -14.95
C GLY A 2 -27.39 -13.33 -15.22
N GLY A 3 -27.40 -12.12 -15.78
CA GLY A 3 -26.21 -11.32 -15.95
C GLY A 3 -25.71 -10.82 -14.60
N GLY A 4 -24.80 -11.56 -13.97
CA GLY A 4 -24.13 -11.10 -12.76
C GLY A 4 -23.35 -9.83 -13.05
N GLN A 5 -23.74 -8.71 -12.41
CA GLN A 5 -22.98 -7.48 -12.47
C GLN A 5 -21.59 -7.76 -11.88
N LYS A 6 -20.54 -7.66 -12.70
CA LYS A 6 -19.18 -7.52 -12.18
C LYS A 6 -19.15 -6.21 -11.39
N GLN A 7 -19.22 -6.31 -10.07
CA GLN A 7 -18.75 -5.23 -9.22
C GLN A 7 -17.29 -4.98 -9.61
N PRO A 8 -16.89 -3.74 -9.92
CA PRO A 8 -15.47 -3.40 -9.97
C PRO A 8 -14.89 -3.79 -8.61
N MET A 9 -13.71 -4.43 -8.59
CA MET A 9 -13.06 -4.67 -7.30
C MET A 9 -12.83 -3.31 -6.63
N ALA A 10 -13.40 -3.15 -5.43
CA ALA A 10 -13.32 -1.90 -4.69
C ALA A 10 -11.95 -1.80 -4.01
N GLN A 11 -11.32 -0.62 -4.09
CA GLN A 11 -10.03 -0.37 -3.47
C GLN A 11 -10.13 -0.62 -1.95
N ALA A 12 -9.19 -1.39 -1.40
CA ALA A 12 -9.18 -1.82 -0.01
C ALA A 12 -7.90 -1.32 0.69
N VAL A 13 -7.70 0.00 0.64
CA VAL A 13 -6.49 0.67 1.12
C VAL A 13 -6.35 0.53 2.64
N ALA A 14 -5.29 -0.15 3.08
CA ALA A 14 -4.97 -0.36 4.49
C ALA A 14 -4.26 0.85 5.12
N ALA A 15 -3.48 1.61 4.33
CA ALA A 15 -2.84 2.84 4.79
C ALA A 15 -2.60 3.86 3.67
N VAL A 16 -2.65 5.14 4.04
CA VAL A 16 -2.34 6.29 3.17
C VAL A 16 -1.21 7.10 3.81
N VAL A 17 -0.14 7.37 3.05
CA VAL A 17 1.05 8.09 3.52
C VAL A 17 1.34 9.28 2.61
N ASN A 18 1.00 10.49 3.08
CA ASN A 18 1.15 11.76 2.33
C ASN A 18 2.11 12.76 2.99
N GLY A 19 2.80 12.37 4.07
CA GLY A 19 3.65 13.26 4.87
C GLY A 19 5.14 13.03 4.59
N ASP A 20 5.86 14.08 4.19
CA ASP A 20 7.30 13.99 3.96
C ASP A 20 8.08 13.57 5.23
N LYS A 21 9.13 12.76 5.03
CA LYS A 21 9.96 12.12 6.06
C LYS A 21 9.23 11.11 6.97
N ALA A 22 8.14 10.50 6.51
CA ALA A 22 7.49 9.42 7.25
C ALA A 22 8.39 8.16 7.34
N ALA A 23 8.57 7.63 8.54
CA ALA A 23 9.32 6.40 8.78
C ALA A 23 8.54 5.48 9.73
N PHE A 24 8.56 4.18 9.44
CA PHE A 24 7.88 3.17 10.23
C PHE A 24 8.73 1.89 10.23
N TYR A 25 8.67 1.16 11.34
CA TYR A 25 9.63 0.12 11.71
C TYR A 25 8.85 -1.09 12.24
N ASN A 26 9.22 -2.32 11.83
CA ASN A 26 8.62 -3.56 12.33
C ASN A 26 7.07 -3.60 12.23
N CYS A 27 6.50 -3.09 11.14
CA CYS A 27 5.05 -3.00 10.95
C CYS A 27 4.56 -3.75 9.70
N GLY A 28 3.28 -4.12 9.71
CA GLY A 28 2.60 -4.82 8.63
C GLY A 28 1.51 -3.98 7.95
N PHE A 29 1.36 -4.11 6.63
CA PHE A 29 0.23 -3.57 5.85
C PHE A 29 -0.37 -4.70 5.01
N VAL A 30 -1.64 -5.03 5.22
CA VAL A 30 -2.29 -6.21 4.62
C VAL A 30 -3.60 -5.79 3.97
N GLY A 31 -3.82 -6.20 2.72
CA GLY A 31 -5.00 -5.88 1.93
C GLY A 31 -5.12 -6.79 0.70
N ILE A 32 -5.93 -6.41 -0.28
CA ILE A 32 -6.09 -7.18 -1.54
C ILE A 32 -5.75 -6.30 -2.74
N GLN A 33 -6.54 -5.27 -3.01
CA GLN A 33 -6.24 -4.28 -4.04
C GLN A 33 -5.89 -2.95 -3.38
N ASP A 34 -4.81 -2.33 -3.85
CA ASP A 34 -4.34 -1.02 -3.42
C ASP A 34 -3.97 -0.94 -1.92
N THR A 35 -3.34 -1.99 -1.36
CA THR A 35 -3.06 -2.12 0.09
C THR A 35 -2.39 -0.88 0.70
N LEU A 36 -1.34 -0.33 0.09
CA LEU A 36 -0.59 0.80 0.62
C LEU A 36 -0.51 1.94 -0.40
N PHE A 37 -1.17 3.06 -0.10
CA PHE A 37 -1.03 4.29 -0.87
C PHE A 37 0.13 5.14 -0.33
N ASP A 38 1.30 4.96 -0.94
CA ASP A 38 2.54 5.68 -0.64
C ASP A 38 2.59 6.98 -1.47
N GLY A 39 1.70 7.91 -1.11
CA GLY A 39 1.21 9.00 -1.96
C GLY A 39 2.29 9.99 -2.42
N ASN A 40 2.88 10.76 -1.51
CA ASN A 40 3.91 11.75 -1.84
C ASN A 40 4.78 12.10 -0.61
N GLY A 41 6.05 12.44 -0.85
CA GLY A 41 7.05 12.72 0.18
C GLY A 41 8.28 11.83 0.04
N ARG A 42 9.15 11.83 1.05
CA ARG A 42 10.23 10.84 1.22
C ARG A 42 9.88 9.90 2.36
N HIS A 43 9.81 8.60 2.11
CA HIS A 43 9.44 7.64 3.15
C HIS A 43 10.47 6.52 3.32
N PHE A 44 10.54 5.94 4.53
CA PHE A 44 11.52 4.89 4.86
C PHE A 44 10.88 3.68 5.54
N TYR A 45 11.09 2.50 4.97
CA TYR A 45 10.40 1.26 5.32
C TYR A 45 11.40 0.19 5.79
N LEU A 46 11.65 0.10 7.11
CA LEU A 46 12.59 -0.86 7.70
C LEU A 46 11.89 -2.09 8.30
N ASN A 47 12.34 -3.29 7.91
CA ASN A 47 11.87 -4.59 8.43
C ASN A 47 10.35 -4.67 8.50
N ARG A 48 9.69 -4.56 7.35
CA ARG A 48 8.22 -4.50 7.25
C ARG A 48 7.65 -5.66 6.47
N TYR A 49 6.37 -5.94 6.71
CA TYR A 49 5.58 -6.87 5.94
C TYR A 49 4.53 -6.10 5.12
N ILE A 50 4.38 -6.42 3.84
CA ILE A 50 3.34 -5.84 2.98
C ILE A 50 2.72 -6.95 2.13
N GLU A 51 1.40 -7.08 2.19
CA GLU A 51 0.64 -8.14 1.52
C GLU A 51 -0.50 -7.57 0.67
N GLY A 52 -0.63 -8.06 -0.56
CA GLY A 52 -1.77 -7.79 -1.43
C GLY A 52 -1.64 -8.50 -2.78
N ALA A 53 -2.68 -8.39 -3.59
CA ALA A 53 -2.84 -9.10 -4.86
C ALA A 53 -2.65 -8.22 -6.10
N THR A 54 -3.02 -6.94 -6.06
CA THR A 54 -2.91 -6.02 -7.20
C THR A 54 -2.57 -4.62 -6.70
N ASP A 55 -1.54 -4.00 -7.31
CA ASP A 55 -1.04 -2.65 -7.02
C ASP A 55 -0.88 -2.36 -5.52
N PHE A 56 -0.45 -3.38 -4.78
CA PHE A 56 -0.44 -3.42 -3.31
C PHE A 56 0.52 -2.40 -2.67
N ILE A 57 1.41 -1.79 -3.45
CA ILE A 57 2.11 -0.54 -3.12
C ILE A 57 1.99 0.37 -4.35
N PHE A 58 1.39 1.54 -4.19
CA PHE A 58 1.16 2.49 -5.28
C PHE A 58 1.26 3.94 -4.79
N GLY A 59 1.54 4.88 -5.69
CA GLY A 59 1.70 6.31 -5.37
C GLY A 59 2.92 6.93 -6.05
N PHE A 60 3.36 8.09 -5.54
CA PHE A 60 4.42 8.92 -6.14
C PHE A 60 5.53 9.31 -5.15
N ALA A 61 5.56 8.72 -3.95
CA ALA A 61 6.59 9.00 -2.96
C ALA A 61 7.98 8.48 -3.39
N LYS A 62 9.02 9.14 -2.85
CA LYS A 62 10.43 8.75 -2.99
C LYS A 62 10.80 7.86 -1.80
N THR A 63 10.65 6.56 -1.99
CA THR A 63 10.64 5.61 -0.87
C THR A 63 11.77 4.60 -0.94
N VAL A 64 12.31 4.27 0.23
CA VAL A 64 13.32 3.23 0.42
C VAL A 64 12.75 2.13 1.31
N PHE A 65 12.86 0.88 0.85
CA PHE A 65 12.54 -0.32 1.61
C PHE A 65 13.85 -1.04 1.97
N GLU A 66 14.02 -1.39 3.23
CA GLU A 66 15.24 -2.01 3.78
C GLU A 66 14.90 -3.19 4.69
N VAL A 67 15.68 -4.27 4.58
CA VAL A 67 15.66 -5.43 5.48
C VAL A 67 17.00 -5.45 6.22
N LYS A 68 16.98 -5.81 7.50
CA LYS A 68 18.14 -5.74 8.40
C LYS A 68 18.18 -6.96 9.32
#